data_AF-A0A8H5BL70-F1
#
_entry.id   AF-A0A8H5BL70-F1
#
_cell.length_a   1.000
_cell.length_b   1.000
_cell.length_c   1.000
_cell.angle_alpha   90.00
_cell.angle_beta   90.00
_cell.angle_gamma   90.00
#
_symmetry.space_group_name_H-M   'P 1'
#
loop_
_entity.id
_entity.type
_entity.pdbx_description
1 polymer ?
#
loop_
_entity_poly.entity_id
_entity_poly.type
_entity_poly.pdbx_seq_one_letter_code
_entity_poly.pdbx_strand_id
1 'polypeptide(L)'
;MTGLSEDCLSVDIYRPAGISPDAKLPVVVWAFGGGFLVGAASQYDGSNLVARSVARGTPIIYVSHNYRLGLLGLPQGQEADDRKILNLALKDHLTALEWVQANIASFGGDKSKVTVFGQSSGAQIISALMFNSPLHKLSRAAILQSGSSNSLTSLRASQWESSWQAFVSGVPSCNAIATSGKTLDCLSKANTTELFAAVNLTLEKALTFGLTIDGPDGLLPDLPSTLLSEGHFAKMPFITGTNLDEGTVPDKQSRLPA
;
A
#
# COMPACT_ATOMS: atom_id res chain seq x y z
N MET A 1 -13.91 17.43 4.10
CA MET A 1 -13.52 16.11 3.55
C MET A 1 -14.71 15.51 2.82
N THR A 2 -15.02 16.00 1.61
CA THR A 2 -16.00 15.38 0.72
C THR A 2 -15.23 14.45 -0.23
N GLY A 3 -15.57 13.17 -0.28
CA GLY A 3 -14.94 12.18 -1.18
C GLY A 3 -14.10 11.08 -0.50
N LEU A 4 -14.07 11.00 0.83
CA LEU A 4 -13.53 9.84 1.56
C LEU A 4 -14.66 8.84 1.82
N SER A 5 -14.48 7.60 1.37
CA SER A 5 -15.45 6.50 1.45
C SER A 5 -14.72 5.18 1.66
N GLU A 6 -15.38 4.19 2.26
CA GLU A 6 -14.89 2.80 2.26
C GLU A 6 -15.01 2.15 0.87
N ASP A 7 -15.94 2.64 0.05
CA ASP A 7 -16.00 2.37 -1.39
C ASP A 7 -14.92 3.19 -2.11
N CYS A 8 -13.67 2.71 -2.04
CA CYS A 8 -12.51 3.44 -2.54
C CYS A 8 -11.66 2.66 -3.54
N LEU A 9 -11.85 1.34 -3.72
CA LEU A 9 -10.99 0.49 -4.55
C LEU A 9 -11.23 0.73 -6.06
N SER A 10 -10.70 1.85 -6.54
CA SER A 10 -10.77 2.29 -7.94
C SER A 10 -9.38 2.36 -8.58
N VAL A 11 -9.37 2.41 -9.92
CA VAL A 11 -8.17 2.61 -10.74
C VAL A 11 -8.40 3.79 -11.70
N ASP A 12 -7.38 4.63 -11.87
CA ASP A 12 -7.36 5.71 -12.87
C ASP A 12 -6.38 5.34 -13.98
N ILE A 13 -6.74 5.64 -15.24
CA ILE A 13 -5.95 5.28 -16.42
C ILE A 13 -5.71 6.51 -17.27
N TYR A 14 -4.43 6.79 -17.52
CA TYR A 14 -3.96 7.88 -18.37
C TYR A 14 -3.20 7.28 -19.55
N ARG A 15 -3.65 7.57 -20.77
CA ARG A 15 -3.05 7.07 -22.01
C ARG A 15 -2.96 8.17 -23.06
N PRO A 16 -2.04 8.08 -24.03
CA PRO A 16 -1.96 9.06 -25.10
C PRO A 16 -3.25 9.06 -25.95
N ALA A 17 -3.64 10.24 -26.42
CA ALA A 17 -4.80 10.41 -27.29
C ALA A 17 -4.57 9.77 -28.67
N GLY A 18 -5.64 9.26 -29.30
CA GLY A 18 -5.58 8.73 -30.67
C GLY A 18 -4.86 7.38 -30.85
N ILE A 19 -4.44 6.73 -29.76
CA ILE A 19 -3.75 5.44 -29.81
C ILE A 19 -4.74 4.28 -30.07
N SER A 20 -4.36 3.34 -30.94
CA SER A 20 -5.13 2.11 -31.17
C SER A 20 -5.15 1.21 -29.91
N PRO A 21 -6.26 0.49 -29.63
CA PRO A 21 -6.25 -0.61 -28.66
C PRO A 21 -5.16 -1.68 -28.90
N ASP A 22 -4.62 -1.78 -30.11
CA ASP A 22 -3.56 -2.74 -30.45
C ASP A 22 -2.13 -2.20 -30.25
N ALA A 23 -1.96 -0.99 -29.71
CA ALA A 23 -0.65 -0.33 -29.64
C ALA A 23 0.38 -1.02 -28.72
N LYS A 24 -0.06 -1.87 -27.79
CA LYS A 24 0.79 -2.65 -26.88
C LYS A 24 1.86 -1.79 -26.18
N LEU A 25 1.42 -0.68 -25.60
CA LEU A 25 2.28 0.24 -24.87
C LEU A 25 2.72 -0.36 -23.52
N PRO A 26 3.96 -0.10 -23.07
CA PRO A 26 4.37 -0.37 -21.70
C PRO A 26 3.42 0.32 -20.70
N VAL A 27 3.15 -0.35 -19.59
CA VAL A 27 2.23 0.12 -18.55
C VAL A 27 3.04 0.39 -17.28
N VAL A 28 2.86 1.56 -16.68
CA VAL A 28 3.42 1.87 -15.36
C VAL A 28 2.28 1.97 -14.34
N VAL A 29 2.39 1.23 -13.24
CA VAL A 29 1.34 1.15 -12.20
C VAL A 29 1.84 1.78 -10.91
N TRP A 30 1.23 2.89 -10.53
CA TRP A 30 1.59 3.73 -9.39
C TRP A 30 0.90 3.30 -8.10
N ALA A 31 1.69 3.15 -7.03
CA ALA A 31 1.23 3.07 -5.64
C ALA A 31 1.68 4.32 -4.89
N PHE A 32 0.74 5.11 -4.36
CA PHE A 32 1.05 6.36 -3.69
C PHE A 32 1.70 6.19 -2.31
N GLY A 33 2.31 7.26 -1.81
CA GLY A 33 2.83 7.37 -0.45
C GLY A 33 1.83 8.02 0.51
N GLY A 34 2.17 8.07 1.79
CA GLY A 34 1.31 8.70 2.82
C GLY A 34 1.29 7.96 4.16
N GLY A 35 2.34 7.17 4.45
CA GLY A 35 2.49 6.46 5.74
C GLY A 35 1.36 5.47 6.02
N PHE A 36 0.72 4.96 4.96
CA PHE A 36 -0.51 4.13 5.02
C PHE A 36 -1.73 4.82 5.63
N LEU A 37 -1.69 6.11 5.93
CA LEU A 37 -2.75 6.81 6.66
C LEU A 37 -3.53 7.79 5.81
N VAL A 38 -2.85 8.41 4.86
CA VAL A 38 -3.40 9.42 3.97
C VAL A 38 -3.00 9.13 2.54
N GLY A 39 -3.68 9.78 1.60
CA GLY A 39 -3.41 9.69 0.17
C GLY A 39 -4.62 9.22 -0.62
N ALA A 40 -4.59 9.47 -1.92
CA ALA A 40 -5.53 8.91 -2.88
C ALA A 40 -4.90 8.91 -4.28
N ALA A 41 -5.30 7.96 -5.12
CA ALA A 41 -4.84 7.87 -6.52
C ALA A 41 -5.08 9.17 -7.29
N SER A 42 -6.21 9.84 -7.03
CA SER A 42 -6.63 11.10 -7.66
C SER A 42 -5.71 12.28 -7.38
N GLN A 43 -4.82 12.19 -6.39
CA GLN A 43 -3.80 13.21 -6.12
C GLN A 43 -2.62 13.14 -7.11
N TYR A 44 -2.53 12.06 -7.90
CA TYR A 44 -1.39 11.77 -8.77
C TYR A 44 -1.82 11.68 -10.24
N ASP A 45 -2.07 12.84 -10.84
CA ASP A 45 -2.41 12.99 -12.26
C ASP A 45 -1.25 12.52 -13.18
N GLY A 46 -1.51 11.46 -13.95
CA GLY A 46 -0.55 10.86 -14.89
C GLY A 46 -0.34 11.63 -16.19
N SER A 47 -1.11 12.68 -16.47
CA SER A 47 -1.15 13.36 -17.78
C SER A 47 0.21 13.92 -18.21
N ASN A 48 0.95 14.54 -17.29
CA ASN A 48 2.27 15.10 -17.61
C ASN A 48 3.29 14.00 -17.94
N LEU A 49 3.31 12.93 -17.15
CA LEU A 49 4.22 11.79 -17.37
C LEU A 49 3.93 11.12 -18.72
N VAL A 50 2.65 10.91 -19.05
CA VAL A 50 2.23 10.37 -20.34
C VAL A 50 2.66 11.30 -21.49
N ALA A 51 2.39 12.61 -21.39
CA ALA A 51 2.79 13.57 -22.42
C ALA A 51 4.31 13.61 -22.65
N ARG A 52 5.10 13.58 -21.56
CA ARG A 52 6.58 13.50 -21.64
C ARG A 52 7.06 12.21 -22.28
N SER A 53 6.40 11.09 -21.98
CA SER A 53 6.73 9.79 -22.58
C SER A 53 6.54 9.79 -24.10
N VAL A 54 5.48 10.45 -24.59
CA VAL A 54 5.19 10.63 -26.01
C VAL A 54 6.24 11.52 -26.66
N ALA A 55 6.53 12.69 -26.06
CA ALA A 55 7.52 13.62 -26.58
C ALA A 55 8.93 13.01 -26.68
N ARG A 56 9.26 12.05 -25.80
CA ARG A 56 10.53 11.30 -25.83
C ARG A 56 10.54 10.16 -26.85
N GLY A 57 9.41 9.85 -27.50
CA GLY A 57 9.29 8.70 -28.41
C GLY A 57 9.15 7.34 -27.72
N THR A 58 8.84 7.32 -26.42
CA THR A 58 8.63 6.09 -25.64
C THR A 58 7.27 6.14 -24.91
N PRO A 59 6.15 6.14 -25.65
CA PRO A 59 4.82 6.31 -25.06
C PRO A 59 4.50 5.21 -24.05
N ILE A 60 3.86 5.58 -22.95
CA ILE A 60 3.40 4.65 -21.90
C ILE A 60 1.93 4.86 -21.57
N ILE A 61 1.32 3.86 -20.94
CA ILE A 61 0.08 4.01 -20.18
C ILE A 61 0.44 4.12 -18.70
N TYR A 62 -0.10 5.13 -18.03
CA TYR A 62 0.01 5.27 -16.59
C TYR A 62 -1.30 4.81 -15.93
N VAL A 63 -1.18 3.99 -14.90
CA VAL A 63 -2.29 3.53 -14.08
C VAL A 63 -1.99 3.89 -12.63
N SER A 64 -2.92 4.52 -11.93
CA SER A 64 -2.89 4.67 -10.47
C SER A 64 -4.08 3.94 -9.87
N HIS A 65 -3.98 3.55 -8.59
CA HIS A 65 -5.06 2.82 -7.91
C HIS A 65 -5.10 3.21 -6.44
N ASN A 66 -6.28 3.07 -5.86
CA ASN A 66 -6.48 3.17 -4.43
C ASN A 66 -6.23 1.82 -3.76
N TYR A 67 -5.71 1.91 -2.53
CA TYR A 67 -5.62 0.80 -1.60
C TYR A 67 -6.13 1.32 -0.23
N ARG A 68 -6.65 0.42 0.60
CA ARG A 68 -7.19 0.81 1.91
C ARG A 68 -6.09 1.37 2.82
N LEU A 69 -6.45 2.34 3.66
CA LEU A 69 -5.56 3.05 4.57
C LEU A 69 -5.89 2.76 6.04
N GLY A 70 -5.00 3.17 6.94
CA GLY A 70 -5.09 2.96 8.38
C GLY A 70 -5.35 1.50 8.71
N LEU A 71 -6.17 1.26 9.72
CA LEU A 71 -6.54 -0.09 10.16
C LEU A 71 -7.56 -0.79 9.25
N LEU A 72 -8.17 -0.07 8.31
CA LEU A 72 -8.98 -0.70 7.26
C LEU A 72 -8.09 -1.39 6.22
N GLY A 73 -6.89 -0.84 5.96
CA GLY A 73 -5.90 -1.42 5.06
C GLY A 73 -4.87 -2.29 5.76
N LEU A 74 -4.59 -2.02 7.02
CA LEU A 74 -3.62 -2.75 7.83
C LEU A 74 -4.27 -3.09 9.17
N PRO A 75 -5.29 -3.95 9.23
CA PRO A 75 -5.73 -4.47 10.52
C PRO A 75 -4.55 -5.18 11.20
N GLN A 76 -4.47 -5.07 12.52
CA GLN A 76 -3.34 -5.54 13.32
C GLN A 76 -3.83 -6.30 14.56
N GLY A 77 -2.89 -6.77 15.39
CA GLY A 77 -3.20 -7.56 16.59
C GLY A 77 -3.42 -9.04 16.27
N GLN A 78 -3.47 -9.86 17.33
CA GLN A 78 -3.54 -11.32 17.19
C GLN A 78 -4.84 -11.77 16.49
N GLU A 79 -5.95 -11.07 16.77
CA GLU A 79 -7.24 -11.39 16.13
C GLU A 79 -7.19 -11.27 14.60
N ALA A 80 -6.47 -10.27 14.07
CA ALA A 80 -6.31 -10.09 12.63
C ALA A 80 -5.44 -11.17 11.99
N ASP A 81 -4.43 -11.66 12.71
CA ASP A 81 -3.60 -12.79 12.28
C ASP A 81 -4.39 -14.11 12.26
N ASP A 82 -5.12 -14.39 13.34
CA ASP A 82 -5.95 -15.60 13.47
C ASP A 82 -7.00 -15.67 12.35
N ARG A 83 -7.56 -14.53 11.94
CA ARG A 83 -8.50 -14.42 10.82
C ARG A 83 -7.84 -14.28 9.45
N LYS A 84 -6.51 -14.23 9.36
CA LYS A 84 -5.74 -14.09 8.11
C LYS A 84 -6.09 -12.86 7.29
N ILE A 85 -6.41 -11.77 8.00
CA ILE A 85 -6.76 -10.48 7.39
C ILE A 85 -5.66 -9.42 7.54
N LEU A 86 -4.46 -9.75 8.03
CA LEU A 86 -3.33 -8.83 8.01
C LEU A 86 -3.03 -8.33 6.58
N ASN A 87 -2.38 -7.16 6.49
CA ASN A 87 -1.80 -6.59 5.26
C ASN A 87 -2.79 -6.43 4.08
N LEU A 88 -4.04 -6.01 4.33
CA LEU A 88 -5.04 -5.85 3.27
C LEU A 88 -4.63 -4.85 2.16
N ALA A 89 -3.86 -3.81 2.49
CA ALA A 89 -3.33 -2.86 1.50
C ALA A 89 -2.41 -3.53 0.46
N LEU A 90 -1.67 -4.58 0.84
CA LEU A 90 -0.88 -5.37 -0.11
C LEU A 90 -1.78 -6.19 -1.03
N LYS A 91 -2.86 -6.76 -0.47
CA LYS A 91 -3.87 -7.52 -1.23
C LYS A 91 -4.61 -6.60 -2.21
N ASP A 92 -4.90 -5.37 -1.82
CA ASP A 92 -5.53 -4.36 -2.68
C ASP A 92 -4.62 -4.00 -3.86
N HIS A 93 -3.32 -3.82 -3.62
CA HIS A 93 -2.34 -3.60 -4.70
C HIS A 93 -2.29 -4.79 -5.68
N LEU A 94 -2.23 -6.02 -5.16
CA LEU A 94 -2.26 -7.23 -6.01
C LEU A 94 -3.55 -7.32 -6.82
N THR A 95 -4.69 -6.99 -6.22
CA THR A 95 -6.00 -6.98 -6.89
C THR A 95 -6.02 -5.96 -8.04
N ALA A 96 -5.45 -4.77 -7.83
CA ALA A 96 -5.31 -3.77 -8.89
C ALA A 96 -4.40 -4.26 -10.03
N LEU A 97 -3.32 -4.98 -9.72
CA LEU A 97 -2.45 -5.58 -10.74
C LEU A 97 -3.13 -6.72 -11.51
N GLU A 98 -3.91 -7.55 -10.85
CA GLU A 98 -4.74 -8.57 -11.51
C GLU A 98 -5.77 -7.93 -12.44
N TRP A 99 -6.39 -6.83 -12.01
CA TRP A 99 -7.26 -6.03 -12.86
C TRP A 99 -6.51 -5.48 -14.08
N VAL A 100 -5.28 -4.95 -13.90
CA VAL A 100 -4.43 -4.49 -15.01
C VAL A 100 -4.14 -5.64 -15.98
N GLN A 101 -3.76 -6.82 -15.47
CA GLN A 101 -3.48 -8.00 -16.30
C GLN A 101 -4.69 -8.45 -17.13
N ALA A 102 -5.90 -8.35 -16.57
CA ALA A 102 -7.13 -8.74 -17.23
C ALA A 102 -7.64 -7.69 -18.24
N ASN A 103 -7.41 -6.39 -17.99
CA ASN A 103 -8.16 -5.33 -18.69
C ASN A 103 -7.30 -4.37 -19.52
N ILE A 104 -5.99 -4.23 -19.23
CA ILE A 104 -5.21 -3.10 -19.79
C ILE A 104 -5.03 -3.18 -21.32
N ALA A 105 -5.18 -4.36 -21.91
CA ALA A 105 -5.15 -4.54 -23.35
C ALA A 105 -6.24 -3.73 -24.06
N SER A 106 -7.45 -3.63 -23.49
CA SER A 106 -8.55 -2.81 -24.03
C SER A 106 -8.20 -1.32 -24.08
N PHE A 107 -7.22 -0.90 -23.28
CA PHE A 107 -6.71 0.47 -23.24
C PHE A 107 -5.46 0.67 -24.10
N GLY A 108 -4.99 -0.32 -24.85
CA GLY A 108 -3.76 -0.23 -25.64
C GLY A 108 -2.50 -0.68 -24.92
N GLY A 109 -2.63 -1.26 -23.72
CA GLY A 109 -1.50 -1.67 -22.89
C GLY A 109 -1.01 -3.09 -23.19
N ASP A 110 0.29 -3.29 -23.04
CA ASP A 110 0.93 -4.60 -23.09
C ASP A 110 1.08 -5.17 -21.68
N LYS A 111 0.26 -6.17 -21.36
CA LYS A 111 0.26 -6.83 -20.04
C LYS A 111 1.59 -7.53 -19.70
N SER A 112 2.43 -7.82 -20.70
CA SER A 112 3.78 -8.37 -20.47
C SER A 112 4.82 -7.29 -20.13
N LYS A 113 4.47 -6.01 -20.27
CA LYS A 113 5.36 -4.85 -20.07
C LYS A 113 4.90 -3.94 -18.93
N VAL A 114 4.37 -4.54 -17.87
CA VAL A 114 3.94 -3.85 -16.65
C VAL A 114 5.14 -3.58 -15.74
N THR A 115 5.37 -2.32 -15.39
CA THR A 115 6.34 -1.89 -14.37
C THR A 115 5.57 -1.28 -13.20
N VAL A 116 5.78 -1.77 -11.98
CA VAL A 116 5.20 -1.16 -10.78
C VAL A 116 6.14 -0.08 -10.25
N PHE A 117 5.59 0.97 -9.68
CA PHE A 117 6.39 1.97 -8.98
C PHE A 117 5.60 2.65 -7.88
N GLY A 118 6.31 3.07 -6.84
CA GLY A 118 5.69 3.72 -5.71
C GLY A 118 6.67 4.58 -4.94
N GLN A 119 6.12 5.41 -4.07
CA GLN A 119 6.89 6.27 -3.18
C GLN A 119 6.49 6.05 -1.71
N SER A 120 7.46 6.12 -0.79
CA SER A 120 7.24 5.93 0.64
C SER A 120 6.44 4.65 0.91
N SER A 121 5.29 4.70 1.59
CA SER A 121 4.42 3.53 1.84
C SER A 121 4.07 2.74 0.57
N GLY A 122 3.89 3.39 -0.59
CA GLY A 122 3.66 2.70 -1.85
C GLY A 122 4.88 1.89 -2.32
N ALA A 123 6.09 2.40 -2.09
CA ALA A 123 7.32 1.63 -2.31
C ALA A 123 7.46 0.49 -1.27
N GLN A 124 7.01 0.69 -0.02
CA GLN A 124 6.99 -0.37 0.99
C GLN A 124 6.05 -1.52 0.58
N ILE A 125 4.85 -1.22 0.06
CA ILE A 125 3.91 -2.22 -0.48
C ILE A 125 4.59 -3.06 -1.55
N ILE A 126 5.17 -2.41 -2.57
CA ILE A 126 5.82 -3.10 -3.68
C ILE A 126 7.00 -3.94 -3.16
N SER A 127 7.83 -3.37 -2.29
CA SER A 127 9.00 -4.05 -1.74
C SER A 127 8.63 -5.27 -0.88
N ALA A 128 7.57 -5.21 -0.09
CA ALA A 128 7.09 -6.36 0.69
C ALA A 128 6.57 -7.48 -0.23
N LEU A 129 5.83 -7.11 -1.29
CA LEU A 129 5.34 -8.05 -2.29
C LEU A 129 6.47 -8.72 -3.10
N MET A 130 7.72 -8.24 -3.03
CA MET A 130 8.85 -8.94 -3.65
C MET A 130 9.22 -10.23 -2.91
N PHE A 131 8.73 -10.49 -1.69
CA PHE A 131 9.12 -11.71 -0.95
C PHE A 131 8.26 -12.92 -1.30
N ASN A 132 7.01 -12.94 -0.85
CA ASN A 132 6.12 -14.11 -1.01
C ASN A 132 4.81 -13.73 -1.71
N SER A 133 4.91 -13.32 -2.98
CA SER A 133 3.72 -12.94 -3.75
C SER A 133 3.88 -13.23 -5.25
N PRO A 134 2.78 -13.20 -6.03
CA PRO A 134 2.82 -13.34 -7.49
C PRO A 134 3.30 -12.08 -8.22
N LEU A 135 3.87 -11.07 -7.55
CA LEU A 135 4.26 -9.79 -8.16
C LEU A 135 5.10 -9.95 -9.45
N HIS A 136 6.05 -10.90 -9.48
CA HIS A 136 6.90 -11.18 -10.64
C HIS A 136 6.14 -11.79 -11.84
N LYS A 137 4.93 -12.33 -11.61
CA LYS A 137 4.02 -12.81 -12.65
C LYS A 137 3.12 -11.68 -13.17
N LEU A 138 2.85 -10.69 -12.33
CA LEU A 138 1.96 -9.55 -12.62
C LEU A 138 2.71 -8.32 -13.14
N SER A 139 4.02 -8.25 -12.93
CA SER A 139 4.89 -7.16 -13.34
C SER A 139 6.30 -7.67 -13.66
N ARG A 140 6.99 -6.97 -14.55
CA ARG A 140 8.35 -7.33 -14.99
C ARG A 140 9.46 -6.52 -14.34
N ALA A 141 9.14 -5.38 -13.74
CA ALA A 141 10.11 -4.48 -13.12
C ALA A 141 9.47 -3.60 -12.06
N ALA A 142 10.29 -3.08 -11.13
CA ALA A 142 9.85 -2.20 -10.04
C ALA A 142 10.68 -0.91 -9.96
N ILE A 143 10.08 0.19 -9.47
CA ILE A 143 10.80 1.42 -9.08
C ILE A 143 10.36 1.83 -7.68
N LEU A 144 11.31 1.85 -6.75
CA LEU A 144 11.09 2.09 -5.32
C LEU A 144 11.67 3.44 -4.91
N GLN A 145 10.81 4.44 -4.68
CA GLN A 145 11.22 5.79 -4.29
C GLN A 145 11.06 5.97 -2.79
N SER A 146 12.16 6.17 -2.06
CA SER A 146 12.12 6.55 -0.63
C SER A 146 11.36 5.56 0.26
N GLY A 147 11.47 4.25 -0.03
CA GLY A 147 10.79 3.23 0.74
C GLY A 147 11.21 1.82 0.37
N SER A 148 11.21 0.95 1.38
CA SER A 148 11.47 -0.48 1.29
C SER A 148 10.69 -1.19 2.40
N SER A 149 10.57 -2.51 2.32
CA SER A 149 9.98 -3.33 3.39
C SER A 149 10.69 -3.19 4.75
N ASN A 150 11.92 -2.66 4.78
CA ASN A 150 12.67 -2.35 6.00
C ASN A 150 12.58 -0.88 6.45
N SER A 151 11.81 -0.03 5.75
CA SER A 151 11.74 1.41 6.06
C SER A 151 10.99 1.73 7.36
N LEU A 152 10.14 0.82 7.84
CA LEU A 152 9.54 0.84 9.17
C LEU A 152 9.82 -0.49 9.84
N THR A 153 9.78 -0.51 11.18
CA THR A 153 9.93 -1.74 11.94
C THR A 153 8.80 -2.70 11.56
N SER A 154 9.17 -3.78 10.86
CA SER A 154 8.27 -4.90 10.60
C SER A 154 8.07 -5.67 11.89
N LEU A 155 6.88 -5.59 12.46
CA LEU A 155 6.51 -6.24 13.71
C LEU A 155 5.56 -7.41 13.45
N ARG A 156 5.54 -8.37 14.38
CA ARG A 156 4.55 -9.45 14.41
C ARG A 156 3.22 -8.95 14.96
N ALA A 157 2.15 -9.67 14.65
CA ALA A 157 0.79 -9.33 15.05
C ALA A 157 0.65 -9.02 16.56
N SER A 158 1.22 -9.86 17.42
CA SER A 158 1.18 -9.68 18.88
C SER A 158 1.86 -8.42 19.38
N GLN A 159 2.84 -7.88 18.64
CA GLN A 159 3.53 -6.64 19.00
C GLN A 159 2.71 -5.40 18.63
N TRP A 160 1.75 -5.54 17.71
CA TRP A 160 0.81 -4.48 17.34
C TRP A 160 -0.47 -4.47 18.19
N GLU A 161 -0.60 -5.39 19.15
CA GLU A 161 -1.82 -5.56 19.94
C GLU A 161 -2.24 -4.26 20.66
N SER A 162 -1.28 -3.50 21.19
CA SER A 162 -1.57 -2.20 21.85
C SER A 162 -2.11 -1.15 20.87
N SER A 163 -1.57 -1.08 19.64
CA SER A 163 -2.07 -0.19 18.58
C SER A 163 -3.49 -0.58 18.16
N TRP A 164 -3.76 -1.88 18.04
CA TRP A 164 -5.09 -2.40 17.71
C TRP A 164 -6.10 -2.04 18.81
N GLN A 165 -5.78 -2.35 20.07
CA GLN A 165 -6.64 -2.04 21.21
C GLN A 165 -6.90 -0.53 21.34
N ALA A 166 -5.88 0.31 21.13
CA ALA A 166 -6.02 1.76 21.18
C ALA A 166 -6.98 2.30 20.11
N PHE A 167 -6.97 1.70 18.91
CA PHE A 167 -7.95 2.03 17.88
C PHE A 167 -9.36 1.59 18.25
N VAL A 168 -9.54 0.33 18.70
CA VAL A 168 -10.86 -0.17 19.07
C VAL A 168 -11.46 0.65 20.22
N SER A 169 -10.64 1.08 21.18
CA SER A 169 -11.05 2.01 22.23
C SER A 169 -11.49 3.38 21.70
N GLY A 170 -11.00 3.78 20.53
CA GLY A 170 -11.42 5.01 19.84
C GLY A 170 -12.76 4.88 19.11
N VAL A 171 -13.30 3.66 18.93
CA VAL A 171 -14.59 3.39 18.30
C VAL A 171 -15.67 3.28 19.41
N PRO A 172 -16.56 4.27 19.58
CA PRO A 172 -17.50 4.30 20.71
C PRO A 172 -18.35 3.04 20.86
N SER A 173 -18.84 2.48 19.74
CA SER A 173 -19.64 1.24 19.75
C SER A 173 -18.86 -0.01 20.14
N CYS A 174 -17.53 -0.01 20.04
CA CYS A 174 -16.67 -1.17 20.30
C CYS A 174 -15.69 -0.98 21.48
N ASN A 175 -15.64 0.20 22.10
CA ASN A 175 -14.66 0.52 23.13
C ASN A 175 -14.67 -0.47 24.31
N ALA A 176 -15.85 -0.89 24.78
CA ALA A 176 -15.99 -1.80 25.92
C ALA A 176 -15.35 -3.18 25.70
N ILE A 177 -15.10 -3.56 24.44
CA ILE A 177 -14.51 -4.85 24.07
C ILE A 177 -13.09 -4.73 23.54
N ALA A 178 -12.45 -3.55 23.64
CA ALA A 178 -11.16 -3.29 23.03
C ALA A 178 -10.08 -4.33 23.37
N THR A 179 -10.05 -4.83 24.60
CA THR A 179 -9.07 -5.82 25.09
C THR A 179 -9.59 -7.27 25.07
N SER A 180 -10.75 -7.53 24.46
CA SER A 180 -11.40 -8.84 24.50
C SER A 180 -10.81 -9.88 23.55
N GLY A 181 -10.00 -9.46 22.57
CA GLY A 181 -9.53 -10.29 21.46
C GLY A 181 -10.64 -10.70 20.48
N LYS A 182 -11.84 -10.09 20.57
CA LYS A 182 -13.01 -10.39 19.72
C LYS A 182 -13.69 -9.09 19.29
N THR A 183 -12.95 -8.26 18.57
CA THR A 183 -13.32 -6.89 18.22
C THR A 183 -13.85 -6.75 16.79
N LEU A 184 -13.42 -7.60 15.86
CA LEU A 184 -13.68 -7.41 14.44
C LEU A 184 -15.16 -7.50 14.05
N ASP A 185 -15.93 -8.37 14.70
CA ASP A 185 -17.38 -8.48 14.44
C ASP A 185 -18.15 -7.22 14.88
N CYS A 186 -17.64 -6.50 15.87
CA CYS A 186 -18.16 -5.19 16.26
C CYS A 186 -17.72 -4.13 15.25
N LEU A 187 -16.42 -4.08 14.93
CA LEU A 187 -15.88 -3.11 13.99
C LEU A 187 -16.53 -3.19 12.61
N SER A 188 -16.84 -4.39 12.11
CA SER A 188 -17.52 -4.58 10.81
C SER A 188 -18.96 -4.06 10.79
N LYS A 189 -19.55 -3.81 11.96
CA LYS A 189 -20.91 -3.26 12.13
C LYS A 189 -20.89 -1.82 12.61
N ALA A 190 -19.72 -1.29 12.96
CA ALA A 190 -19.58 0.08 13.42
C ALA A 190 -19.86 1.06 12.28
N ASN A 191 -20.33 2.25 12.65
CA ASN A 191 -20.56 3.31 11.67
C ASN A 191 -19.21 3.82 11.15
N THR A 192 -19.11 4.00 9.83
CA THR A 192 -17.94 4.59 9.15
C THR A 192 -17.45 5.89 9.80
N THR A 193 -18.36 6.70 10.35
CA THR A 193 -18.02 7.95 11.07
C THR A 193 -17.23 7.67 12.36
N GLU A 194 -17.60 6.63 13.11
CA GLU A 194 -16.87 6.20 14.30
C GLU A 194 -15.49 5.66 13.94
N LEU A 195 -15.40 4.86 12.88
CA LEU A 195 -14.13 4.32 12.39
C LEU A 195 -13.18 5.44 11.98
N PHE A 196 -13.66 6.45 11.24
CA PHE A 196 -12.85 7.60 10.85
C PHE A 196 -12.43 8.47 12.05
N ALA A 197 -13.30 8.65 13.03
CA ALA A 197 -12.94 9.34 14.26
C ALA A 197 -11.83 8.61 15.02
N ALA A 198 -11.91 7.28 15.11
CA ALA A 198 -10.87 6.45 15.72
C ALA A 198 -9.53 6.56 14.97
N VAL A 199 -9.54 6.53 13.62
CA VAL A 199 -8.33 6.77 12.81
C VAL A 199 -7.73 8.15 13.09
N ASN A 200 -8.54 9.21 13.16
CA ASN A 200 -8.02 10.55 13.48
C ASN A 200 -7.41 10.62 14.88
N LEU A 201 -8.02 9.98 15.88
CA LEU A 201 -7.44 9.89 17.22
C LEU A 201 -6.09 9.14 17.23
N THR A 202 -5.94 8.12 16.39
CA THR A 202 -4.66 7.42 16.27
C THR A 202 -3.57 8.28 15.65
N LEU A 203 -3.91 9.16 14.69
CA LEU A 203 -3.01 10.16 14.12
C LEU A 203 -2.56 11.18 15.16
N GLU A 204 -3.50 11.70 15.97
CA GLU A 204 -3.19 12.64 17.05
C GLU A 204 -2.26 12.04 18.10
N LYS A 205 -2.45 10.75 18.41
CA LYS A 205 -1.61 10.00 19.35
C LYS A 205 -0.31 9.48 18.74
N ALA A 206 -0.02 9.78 17.48
CA ALA A 206 1.14 9.32 16.74
C ALA A 206 1.34 7.79 16.82
N LEU A 207 0.24 7.03 16.81
CA LEU A 207 0.32 5.57 16.75
C LEU A 207 0.91 5.15 15.40
N THR A 208 1.89 4.25 15.45
CA THR A 208 2.53 3.74 14.24
C THR A 208 1.66 2.68 13.59
N PHE A 209 1.53 2.75 12.26
CA PHE A 209 0.92 1.73 11.42
C PHE A 209 1.96 1.21 10.46
N GLY A 210 1.97 -0.09 10.25
CA GLY A 210 2.98 -0.71 9.43
C GLY A 210 2.56 -2.08 8.94
N LEU A 211 3.32 -2.54 7.95
CA LEU A 211 3.23 -3.91 7.47
C LEU A 211 3.53 -4.86 8.63
N THR A 212 2.76 -5.94 8.69
CA THR A 212 2.87 -6.93 9.75
C THR A 212 3.49 -8.20 9.19
N ILE A 213 4.40 -8.82 9.93
CA ILE A 213 4.89 -10.16 9.60
C ILE A 213 3.73 -11.14 9.79
N ASP A 214 3.25 -11.72 8.69
CA ASP A 214 2.03 -12.54 8.62
C ASP A 214 2.32 -14.05 8.44
N GLY A 215 3.58 -14.44 8.65
CA GLY A 215 4.02 -15.83 8.77
C GLY A 215 4.24 -16.53 7.42
N PRO A 216 4.71 -17.80 7.43
CA PRO A 216 5.18 -18.51 6.24
C PRO A 216 4.25 -18.49 5.02
N ASP A 217 2.94 -18.51 5.24
CA ASP A 217 1.91 -18.53 4.19
C ASP A 217 1.39 -17.14 3.82
N GLY A 218 1.89 -16.09 4.48
CA GLY A 218 1.50 -14.70 4.28
C GLY A 218 2.33 -13.97 3.23
N LEU A 219 2.01 -12.70 2.99
CA LEU A 219 2.68 -11.87 1.97
C LEU A 219 4.03 -11.31 2.45
N LEU A 220 4.21 -11.18 3.77
CA LEU A 220 5.44 -10.77 4.44
C LEU A 220 5.81 -11.85 5.50
N PRO A 221 6.46 -12.94 5.07
CA PRO A 221 6.55 -14.14 5.92
C PRO A 221 7.43 -14.01 7.15
N ASP A 222 8.48 -13.21 7.06
CA ASP A 222 9.45 -12.96 8.12
C ASP A 222 10.07 -11.57 7.92
N LEU A 223 11.05 -11.24 8.76
CA LEU A 223 11.84 -10.03 8.64
C LEU A 223 12.48 -9.93 7.24
N PRO A 224 12.33 -8.79 6.55
CA PRO A 224 12.91 -8.62 5.22
C PRO A 224 14.43 -8.83 5.20
N SER A 225 15.15 -8.48 6.27
CA SER A 225 16.59 -8.74 6.40
C SER A 225 16.94 -10.23 6.36
N THR A 226 16.10 -11.08 6.96
CA THR A 226 16.24 -12.54 6.92
C THR A 226 15.93 -13.07 5.51
N LEU A 227 14.79 -12.67 4.94
CA LEU A 227 14.37 -13.12 3.60
C LEU A 227 15.39 -12.74 2.52
N LEU A 228 15.99 -11.55 2.63
CA LEU A 228 17.05 -11.11 1.74
C LEU A 228 18.33 -11.94 1.89
N SER A 229 18.77 -12.25 3.11
CA SER A 229 20.00 -13.01 3.34
C SER A 229 19.89 -14.46 2.89
N GLU A 230 18.69 -15.04 2.95
CA GLU A 230 18.37 -16.38 2.45
C GLU A 230 18.13 -16.42 0.93
N GLY A 231 18.06 -15.25 0.28
CA GLY A 231 17.79 -15.16 -1.16
C GLY A 231 16.31 -15.35 -1.54
N HIS A 232 15.40 -15.38 -0.56
CA HIS A 232 13.95 -15.53 -0.69
C HIS A 232 13.27 -14.24 -1.15
N PHE A 233 13.48 -13.86 -2.40
CA PHE A 233 12.83 -12.71 -3.03
C PHE A 233 12.72 -12.87 -4.55
N ALA A 234 11.75 -12.19 -5.15
CA ALA A 234 11.49 -12.13 -6.57
C ALA A 234 12.71 -11.62 -7.33
N LYS A 235 13.20 -12.43 -8.29
CA LYS A 235 14.28 -12.04 -9.19
C LYS A 235 13.72 -11.21 -10.34
N MET A 236 13.54 -9.92 -10.09
CA MET A 236 13.08 -8.95 -11.08
C MET A 236 13.98 -7.71 -11.12
N PRO A 237 14.19 -7.07 -12.27
CA PRO A 237 14.88 -5.78 -12.35
C PRO A 237 14.15 -4.73 -11.52
N PHE A 238 14.90 -3.93 -10.76
CA PHE A 238 14.33 -2.80 -10.04
C PHE A 238 15.29 -1.60 -10.01
N ILE A 239 14.72 -0.42 -9.83
CA ILE A 239 15.42 0.81 -9.49
C ILE A 239 15.01 1.19 -8.07
N THR A 240 15.95 1.61 -7.24
CA THR A 240 15.65 2.16 -5.91
C THR A 240 16.47 3.42 -5.67
N GLY A 241 15.91 4.37 -4.93
CA GLY A 241 16.60 5.60 -4.55
C GLY A 241 15.92 6.28 -3.38
N THR A 242 16.65 7.17 -2.73
CA THR A 242 16.19 8.01 -1.62
C THR A 242 16.51 9.46 -1.94
N ASN A 243 15.80 10.38 -1.28
CA ASN A 243 16.24 11.76 -1.21
C ASN A 243 17.51 11.85 -0.34
N LEU A 244 18.26 12.95 -0.50
CA LEU A 244 19.45 13.22 0.31
C LEU A 244 19.11 13.34 1.79
N ASP A 245 17.98 13.96 2.11
CA ASP A 245 17.62 14.41 3.45
C ASP A 245 16.27 13.84 3.95
N GLU A 246 16.01 12.54 3.79
CA GLU A 246 14.70 11.92 4.14
C GLU A 246 14.26 12.23 5.59
N GLY A 247 15.20 12.30 6.53
CA GLY A 247 14.92 12.54 7.95
C GLY A 247 14.63 14.01 8.31
N THR A 248 14.69 14.94 7.36
CA THR A 248 14.45 16.38 7.62
C THR A 248 12.99 16.79 7.53
N VAL A 249 12.13 15.95 6.93
CA VAL A 249 10.68 16.14 7.03
C VAL A 249 10.33 16.01 8.51
N PRO A 250 9.77 17.06 9.17
CA PRO A 250 9.55 17.02 10.60
C PRO A 250 8.50 15.96 10.92
N ASP A 251 8.95 14.81 11.43
CA ASP A 251 8.10 14.05 12.31
C ASP A 251 7.91 14.91 13.56
N LYS A 252 6.66 15.19 13.94
CA LYS A 252 6.38 15.87 15.22
C LYS A 252 6.96 15.07 16.41
N GLN A 253 7.36 13.81 16.22
CA GLN A 253 8.10 13.00 17.19
C GLN A 253 9.54 13.47 17.47
N SER A 254 10.20 14.25 16.60
CA SER A 254 11.61 14.64 16.84
C SER A 254 11.78 15.76 17.88
N ARG A 255 10.70 16.20 18.55
CA ARG A 255 10.72 17.12 19.70
C ARG A 255 10.33 16.38 20.99
N LEU A 256 11.09 15.37 21.37
CA LEU A 256 11.18 15.02 22.79
C LEU A 256 12.36 15.83 23.36
N PRO A 257 12.14 16.70 24.36
CA PRO A 257 13.24 17.33 25.07
C PRO A 257 14.08 16.23 25.76
N ALA A 258 15.40 16.41 25.72
CA ALA A 258 16.36 15.63 26.48
C ALA A 258 16.10 15.70 27.99
#